data_AF-A0A3B0WLH9-F1
#
_entry.id   AF-A0A3B0WLH9-F1
#
_cell.length_a   1.000
_cell.length_b   1.000
_cell.length_c   1.000
_cell.angle_alpha   90.00
_cell.angle_beta   90.00
_cell.angle_gamma   90.00
#
_symmetry.space_group_name_H-M   'P 1'
#
loop_
_entity.id
_entity.type
_entity.pdbx_description
1 polymer ?
#
loop_
_entity_poly.entity_id
_entity_poly.type
_entity_poly.pdbx_seq_one_letter_code
_entity_poly.pdbx_strand_id
1 'polypeptide(L)'
;MGTPSIIEIEYHDFLKILQHATDAKQKIEIADKVNWKQFVREHKVPEAGLGVKAKAGAMSGNTRSVIIDGAGKPDGYYIYSSDDLFCIKY
;
A
#
# COMPACT_ATOMS: atom_id res chain seq x y z
N MET A 1 -3.20 6.98 -22.01
CA MET A 1 -3.61 5.76 -21.28
C MET A 1 -2.43 5.34 -20.41
N GLY A 2 -2.33 5.84 -19.19
CA GLY A 2 -1.28 5.43 -18.26
C GLY A 2 -1.73 4.15 -17.58
N THR A 3 -1.11 3.02 -17.90
CA THR A 3 -1.28 1.78 -17.13
C THR A 3 -1.00 2.09 -15.67
N PRO A 4 -1.86 1.70 -14.73
CA PRO A 4 -1.51 1.77 -13.32
C PRO A 4 -0.38 0.77 -13.08
N SER A 5 0.83 1.30 -13.04
CA SER A 5 2.05 0.53 -12.86
C SER A 5 2.27 0.34 -11.37
N ILE A 6 2.29 -0.91 -10.93
CA ILE A 6 2.72 -1.24 -9.59
C ILE A 6 4.21 -0.89 -9.50
N ILE A 7 4.57 -0.06 -8.54
CA ILE A 7 5.94 0.42 -8.35
C ILE A 7 6.51 -0.27 -7.12
N GLU A 8 7.65 -0.92 -7.28
CA GLU A 8 8.43 -1.42 -6.15
C GLU A 8 9.11 -0.24 -5.45
N ILE A 9 8.92 -0.15 -4.14
CA ILE A 9 9.51 0.90 -3.30
C ILE A 9 10.44 0.22 -2.31
N GLU A 10 11.61 0.84 -2.08
CA GLU A 10 12.52 0.36 -1.05
C GLU A 10 11.83 0.38 0.31
N TYR A 11 11.88 -0.76 1.02
CA TYR A 11 11.22 -0.91 2.32
C TYR A 11 11.62 0.16 3.33
N HIS A 12 12.90 0.57 3.35
CA HIS A 12 13.37 1.66 4.20
C HIS A 12 12.75 3.01 3.86
N ASP A 13 12.47 3.29 2.58
CA ASP A 13 11.81 4.53 2.17
C ASP A 13 10.32 4.48 2.54
N PHE A 14 9.67 3.34 2.29
CA PHE A 14 8.31 3.08 2.73
C PHE A 14 8.15 3.24 4.25
N LEU A 15 9.11 2.78 5.07
CA LEU A 15 9.04 2.97 6.53
C LEU A 15 8.98 4.46 6.93
N LYS A 16 9.74 5.33 6.25
CA LYS A 16 9.67 6.78 6.48
C LYS A 16 8.29 7.30 6.10
N ILE A 17 7.79 6.92 4.93
CA ILE A 17 6.47 7.32 4.45
C ILE A 17 5.38 6.86 5.43
N LEU A 18 5.43 5.60 5.89
CA LEU A 18 4.50 5.02 6.84
C LEU A 18 4.55 5.74 8.19
N GLN A 19 5.75 6.08 8.67
CA GLN A 19 5.93 6.83 9.90
C GLN A 19 5.34 8.24 9.79
N HIS A 20 5.60 8.95 8.69
CA HIS A 20 5.00 10.25 8.41
C HIS A 20 3.47 10.17 8.31
N ALA A 21 2.93 9.16 7.61
CA ALA A 21 1.49 8.95 7.49
C ALA A 21 0.85 8.61 8.85
N THR A 22 1.56 7.88 9.71
CA THR A 22 1.10 7.57 11.06
C THR A 22 1.05 8.82 11.94
N ASP A 23 2.10 9.65 11.89
CA ASP A 23 2.15 10.93 12.61
C ASP A 23 1.04 11.89 12.16
N ALA A 24 0.82 11.97 10.84
CA ALA A 24 -0.24 12.78 10.24
C ALA A 24 -1.65 12.18 10.37
N LYS A 25 -1.81 10.97 10.94
CA LYS A 25 -3.08 10.20 11.00
C LYS A 25 -3.73 9.95 9.62
N GLN A 26 -2.89 9.80 8.61
CA GLN A 26 -3.26 9.53 7.22
C GLN A 26 -3.12 8.04 6.86
N LYS A 27 -2.69 7.21 7.81
CA LYS A 27 -2.62 5.75 7.65
C LYS A 27 -4.00 5.12 7.82
N ILE A 28 -4.51 4.47 6.78
CA ILE A 28 -5.73 3.67 6.81
C ILE A 28 -5.35 2.19 6.79
N GLU A 29 -5.74 1.47 7.83
CA GLU A 29 -5.48 0.04 7.98
C GLU A 29 -6.68 -0.78 7.47
N ILE A 30 -6.44 -2.04 7.08
CA ILE A 30 -7.51 -2.93 6.60
C ILE A 30 -8.61 -3.19 7.64
N ALA A 31 -8.28 -3.00 8.93
CA ALA A 31 -9.24 -3.03 10.02
C ALA A 31 -10.28 -1.90 9.90
N ASP A 32 -9.89 -0.75 9.35
CA ASP A 32 -10.76 0.40 9.11
C ASP A 32 -11.54 0.24 7.80
N LYS A 33 -12.48 -0.70 7.82
CA LYS A 33 -13.25 -1.12 6.63
C LYS A 33 -14.00 0.03 5.95
N VAL A 34 -14.34 1.10 6.68
CA VAL A 34 -15.10 2.22 6.16
C VAL A 34 -14.21 3.09 5.29
N ASN A 35 -13.13 3.64 5.87
CA ASN A 35 -12.19 4.49 5.14
C ASN A 35 -11.48 3.70 4.03
N TRP A 36 -11.17 2.43 4.29
CA TRP A 36 -10.54 1.55 3.31
C TRP A 36 -11.38 1.37 2.04
N LYS A 37 -12.66 0.98 2.19
CA LYS A 37 -13.55 0.77 1.05
C LYS A 37 -13.80 2.06 0.29
N GLN A 38 -13.88 3.18 1.01
CA GLN A 38 -14.05 4.48 0.39
C GLN A 38 -12.84 4.80 -0.50
N PHE A 39 -11.62 4.72 0.02
CA PHE A 39 -10.40 4.97 -0.74
C PHE A 39 -10.26 4.04 -1.96
N VAL A 40 -10.44 2.72 -1.76
CA VAL A 40 -10.36 1.73 -2.86
C VAL A 40 -11.37 2.05 -3.96
N ARG A 41 -12.58 2.49 -3.61
CA ARG A 41 -13.62 2.83 -4.56
C ARG A 41 -13.32 4.14 -5.30
N GLU A 42 -12.84 5.17 -4.58
CA GLU A 42 -12.49 6.47 -5.15
C GLU A 42 -11.30 6.35 -6.12
N HIS A 43 -10.26 5.62 -5.71
CA HIS A 43 -9.04 5.42 -6.49
C HIS A 43 -9.11 4.21 -7.45
N LYS A 44 -10.21 3.45 -7.44
CA LYS A 44 -10.44 2.23 -8.25
C LYS A 44 -9.29 1.21 -8.14
N VAL A 45 -8.80 1.00 -6.92
CA VAL A 45 -7.66 0.12 -6.66
C VAL A 45 -8.06 -1.36 -6.90
N PRO A 46 -7.36 -2.10 -7.78
CA PRO A 46 -7.63 -3.50 -8.04
C PRO A 46 -6.98 -4.39 -6.96
N GLU A 47 -7.54 -4.37 -5.74
CA GLU A 47 -7.02 -5.09 -4.56
C GLU A 47 -6.70 -6.56 -4.84
N ALA A 48 -7.59 -7.26 -5.55
CA ALA A 48 -7.42 -8.68 -5.87
C ALA A 48 -6.16 -8.93 -6.73
N GLY A 49 -5.91 -8.10 -7.75
CA GLY A 49 -4.74 -8.24 -8.61
C GLY A 49 -3.44 -7.84 -7.92
N LEU A 50 -3.49 -6.80 -7.10
CA LEU A 50 -2.38 -6.33 -6.28
C LEU A 50 -1.95 -7.36 -5.24
N GLY A 51 -2.90 -7.95 -4.51
CA GLY A 51 -2.61 -8.97 -3.52
C GLY A 51 -1.96 -10.21 -4.12
N VAL A 52 -2.39 -10.62 -5.32
CA VAL A 52 -1.77 -11.74 -6.06
C VAL A 52 -0.34 -11.40 -6.47
N LYS A 53 -0.10 -10.21 -7.04
CA LYS A 53 1.25 -9.78 -7.43
C LYS A 53 2.18 -9.62 -6.23
N ALA A 54 1.70 -9.03 -5.14
CA ALA A 54 2.48 -8.90 -3.91
C ALA A 54 2.87 -10.25 -3.34
N LYS A 55 1.92 -11.20 -3.27
CA LYS A 55 2.21 -12.56 -2.81
C LYS A 55 3.13 -13.33 -3.74
N ALA A 56 3.10 -13.05 -5.04
CA ALA A 56 4.04 -13.64 -5.99
C ALA A 56 5.46 -13.05 -5.85
N GLY A 57 5.58 -11.78 -5.42
CA GLY A 57 6.86 -11.11 -5.18
C GLY A 57 7.46 -11.36 -3.79
N ALA A 58 6.63 -11.52 -2.76
CA ALA A 58 7.06 -11.82 -1.39
C ALA A 58 7.27 -13.34 -1.22
N MET A 59 8.51 -13.77 -0.95
CA MET A 59 8.84 -15.20 -0.81
C MET A 59 8.19 -15.84 0.42
N SER A 60 8.02 -15.08 1.50
CA SER A 60 7.39 -15.54 2.75
C SER A 60 5.86 -15.66 2.65
N GLY A 61 5.24 -15.05 1.63
CA GLY A 61 3.78 -15.00 1.43
C GLY A 61 3.02 -14.15 2.48
N ASN A 62 3.73 -13.59 3.46
CA ASN A 62 3.21 -12.74 4.52
C ASN A 62 3.21 -11.26 4.12
N THR A 63 2.30 -10.90 3.23
CA THR A 63 2.09 -9.51 2.80
C THR A 63 1.02 -8.82 3.63
N ARG A 64 1.27 -7.57 4.01
CA ARG A 64 0.32 -6.66 4.66
C ARG A 64 0.00 -5.50 3.74
N SER A 65 -1.27 -5.11 3.74
CA SER A 65 -1.72 -3.96 2.97
C SER A 65 -1.98 -2.78 3.89
N VAL A 66 -1.63 -1.58 3.43
CA VAL A 66 -1.95 -0.32 4.10
C VAL A 66 -2.25 0.74 3.06
N ILE A 67 -3.18 1.62 3.35
CA ILE A 67 -3.48 2.77 2.51
C ILE A 67 -2.93 4.01 3.21
N ILE A 68 -2.33 4.90 2.44
CA ILE A 68 -1.89 6.21 2.92
C ILE A 68 -2.72 7.23 2.17
N ASP A 69 -3.64 7.87 2.88
CA ASP A 69 -4.49 8.96 2.38
C ASP A 69 -3.91 10.29 2.84
N GLY A 70 -2.80 10.67 2.20
CA GLY A 70 -2.08 11.89 2.55
C GLY A 70 -2.00 12.78 1.34
N ALA A 71 -2.67 13.94 1.39
CA ALA A 71 -2.86 14.90 0.29
C ALA A 71 -1.54 15.33 -0.41
N GLY A 72 -0.91 14.43 -1.17
CA GLY A 72 0.45 14.54 -1.67
C GLY A 72 0.94 13.30 -2.42
N LYS A 73 2.20 13.34 -2.86
CA LYS A 73 2.85 12.26 -3.64
C LYS A 73 2.86 10.85 -2.98
N PRO A 74 2.95 10.70 -1.65
CA PRO A 74 2.91 9.37 -1.03
C PRO A 74 1.50 8.80 -0.90
N ASP A 75 0.47 9.50 -1.38
CA ASP A 75 -0.88 8.93 -1.42
C ASP A 75 -0.92 7.63 -2.24
N GLY A 76 -1.64 6.63 -1.75
CA GLY A 76 -1.88 5.40 -2.51
C GLY A 76 -2.03 4.14 -1.67
N TYR A 77 -2.13 3.02 -2.37
CA TYR A 77 -2.27 1.71 -1.77
C TYR A 77 -0.91 1.00 -1.75
N TYR A 78 -0.47 0.61 -0.55
CA TYR A 78 0.80 -0.04 -0.34
C TYR A 78 0.58 -1.49 0.09
N ILE A 79 1.40 -2.39 -0.44
CA ILE A 79 1.56 -3.75 0.09
C ILE A 79 3.01 -3.92 0.47
N TYR A 80 3.25 -4.39 1.69
CA TYR A 80 4.59 -4.63 2.19
C TYR A 80 4.69 -5.97 2.90
N SER A 81 5.88 -6.57 2.86
CA SER A 81 6.24 -7.73 3.67
C SER A 81 7.44 -7.34 4.53
N SER A 82 7.28 -7.36 5.85
CA SER A 82 8.39 -7.11 6.77
C SER A 82 9.40 -8.25 6.79
N ASP A 83 8.96 -9.46 6.44
CA ASP A 83 9.80 -10.67 6.43
C ASP A 83 10.77 -10.64 5.24
N ASP A 84 10.26 -10.22 4.08
CA ASP A 84 11.01 -10.12 2.83
C ASP A 84 11.65 -8.74 2.59
N LEU A 85 11.45 -7.78 3.51
CA LEU A 85 11.82 -6.36 3.32
C LEU A 85 11.34 -5.82 1.97
N PHE A 86 10.12 -6.18 1.60
CA PHE A 86 9.53 -5.90 0.29
C PHE A 86 8.41 -4.88 0.43
N CYS A 87 8.31 -3.94 -0.51
CA CYS A 87 7.17 -3.03 -0.59
C CYS A 87 6.85 -2.69 -2.05
N ILE A 88 5.55 -2.67 -2.34
CA ILE A 88 5.00 -2.18 -3.60
C ILE A 88 3.90 -1.16 -3.34
N LYS A 89 3.78 -0.23 -4.28
CA LYS A 89 2.75 0.80 -4.34
C LYS A 89 1.93 0.67 -5.61
N TYR A 90 0.64 0.97 -5.49
CA TYR A 90 -0.28 1.24 -6.59
C TYR A 90 -0.62 2.72 -6.68
#